data_AF-A0A2N8NF47-F1
#
_entry.id   AF-A0A2N8NF47-F1
#
_cell.length_a   1.000
_cell.length_b   1.000
_cell.length_c   1.000
_cell.angle_alpha   90.00
_cell.angle_beta   90.00
_cell.angle_gamma   90.00
#
_symmetry.space_group_name_H-M   'P 1'
#
loop_
_entity.id
_entity.type
_entity.pdbx_description
1 polymer ?
#
loop_
_entity_poly.entity_id
_entity_poly.type
_entity_poly.pdbx_seq_one_letter_code
_entity_poly.pdbx_strand_id
1 'polypeptide(L)'
;MSKKNQSNRLTTQHEASEGAVGIFGAEAKRHDTTVTGVAQLVVKRLQDAYPQLSFRHRKSIRKEEINAALRRIDPELGQTLFVLNAEIIPDGGLVEVKDDRGNWRIVLVAEAKHQGKDIENIRAGRLVGKKKDHDLMKAGNAIERSYKNIAEIANLMLSESHFPYVLFLEGSNVLTETISVSRPDGRQVTLEYHSGMLNRLDRLTAANYGMPINTNLCENKFVTHGDKTIMLQAASIYTQGAGGRWSADGISEVMMEIAKTSLRVLRRDLFNQLTKASK
;
A
#
# COMPACT_ATOMS: atom_id res chain seq x y z
N MET A 1 -28.42 16.50 11.42
CA MET A 1 -28.46 15.22 10.68
C MET A 1 -27.54 15.32 9.48
N SER A 2 -26.36 14.73 9.54
CA SER A 2 -25.47 14.58 8.37
C SER A 2 -24.43 13.49 8.69
N LYS A 3 -24.79 12.23 8.46
CA LYS A 3 -23.87 11.09 8.55
C LYS A 3 -24.15 10.13 7.41
N LYS A 4 -23.06 9.53 6.91
CA LYS A 4 -22.95 8.45 5.90
C LYS A 4 -22.83 8.91 4.45
N ASN A 5 -21.62 9.32 4.04
CA ASN A 5 -21.25 9.35 2.60
C ASN A 5 -19.84 8.81 2.29
N GLN A 6 -19.13 8.23 3.27
CA GLN A 6 -17.78 7.69 3.04
C GLN A 6 -17.76 6.17 2.79
N SER A 7 -18.65 5.40 3.45
CA SER A 7 -18.75 3.95 3.26
C SER A 7 -19.28 3.55 1.89
N ASN A 8 -20.15 4.37 1.29
CA ASN A 8 -20.77 4.05 -0.01
C ASN A 8 -19.79 4.15 -1.18
N ARG A 9 -18.64 4.84 -1.04
CA ARG A 9 -17.65 4.98 -2.13
C ARG A 9 -16.92 3.67 -2.43
N LEU A 10 -16.58 2.88 -1.41
CA LEU A 10 -16.04 1.54 -1.64
C LEU A 10 -17.09 0.64 -2.28
N THR A 11 -18.34 0.70 -1.82
CA THR A 11 -19.43 -0.15 -2.33
C THR A 11 -19.80 0.18 -3.78
N THR A 12 -19.85 1.46 -4.16
CA THR A 12 -20.12 1.87 -5.56
C THR A 12 -18.94 1.61 -6.50
N GLN A 13 -17.70 1.61 -6.00
CA GLN A 13 -16.54 1.16 -6.80
C GLN A 13 -16.59 -0.35 -7.13
N HIS A 14 -17.23 -1.16 -6.29
CA HIS A 14 -17.42 -2.59 -6.54
C HIS A 14 -18.48 -2.88 -7.63
N GLU A 15 -19.46 -2.01 -7.83
CA GLU A 15 -20.56 -2.23 -8.79
C GLU A 15 -20.19 -1.81 -10.23
N ALA A 16 -19.18 -0.95 -10.42
CA ALA A 16 -18.78 -0.45 -11.73
C ALA A 16 -17.81 -1.36 -12.52
N SER A 17 -17.37 -2.48 -11.93
CA SER A 17 -16.43 -3.43 -12.56
C SER A 17 -17.16 -4.60 -13.23
N GLU A 18 -18.15 -4.32 -14.08
CA GLU A 18 -18.82 -5.34 -14.88
C GLU A 18 -17.88 -5.88 -15.99
N GLY A 19 -17.35 -7.09 -15.77
CA GLY A 19 -16.71 -7.88 -16.84
C GLY A 19 -15.67 -8.90 -16.37
N ALA A 20 -14.95 -8.64 -15.27
CA ALA A 20 -13.86 -9.51 -14.80
C ALA A 20 -14.07 -10.11 -13.39
N VAL A 21 -15.13 -9.67 -12.68
CA VAL A 21 -15.36 -9.99 -11.26
C VAL A 21 -15.70 -11.47 -11.00
N GLY A 22 -16.22 -12.19 -12.01
CA GLY A 22 -16.72 -13.56 -11.83
C GLY A 22 -15.69 -14.69 -11.92
N ILE A 23 -14.59 -14.52 -12.64
CA ILE A 23 -13.70 -15.65 -12.99
C ILE A 23 -12.63 -15.93 -11.92
N PHE A 24 -12.25 -14.92 -11.12
CA PHE A 24 -10.99 -14.97 -10.34
C PHE A 24 -11.14 -15.15 -8.83
N GLY A 25 -12.34 -14.96 -8.28
CA GLY A 25 -12.62 -15.21 -6.87
C GLY A 25 -12.37 -16.66 -6.43
N ALA A 26 -12.28 -17.62 -7.35
CA ALA A 26 -11.98 -19.02 -7.06
C ALA A 26 -10.47 -19.32 -6.97
N GLU A 27 -9.63 -18.63 -7.75
CA GLU A 27 -8.17 -18.87 -7.77
C GLU A 27 -7.47 -18.11 -6.62
N ALA A 28 -7.93 -16.88 -6.34
CA ALA A 28 -7.46 -16.10 -5.19
C ALA A 28 -7.89 -16.73 -3.85
N LYS A 29 -9.08 -17.35 -3.77
CA LYS A 29 -9.54 -18.09 -2.56
C LYS A 29 -8.74 -19.36 -2.26
N ARG A 30 -8.05 -19.96 -3.23
CA ARG A 30 -7.35 -21.25 -3.06
C ARG A 30 -5.95 -21.11 -2.46
N HIS A 31 -5.33 -19.94 -2.57
CA HIS A 31 -4.02 -19.67 -1.98
C HIS A 31 -4.18 -18.84 -0.72
N ASP A 32 -3.44 -19.18 0.35
CA ASP A 32 -3.25 -18.34 1.53
C ASP A 32 -2.67 -17.00 1.06
N THR A 33 -3.55 -16.01 0.79
CA THR A 33 -3.25 -14.96 -0.19
C THR A 33 -2.49 -13.82 0.48
N THR A 34 -1.18 -14.03 0.61
CA THR A 34 -0.27 -12.97 1.03
C THR A 34 -0.26 -11.84 0.00
N VAL A 35 0.08 -10.63 0.45
CA VAL A 35 0.24 -9.45 -0.42
C VAL A 35 1.19 -9.72 -1.60
N THR A 36 2.18 -10.61 -1.44
CA THR A 36 3.08 -11.07 -2.50
C THR A 36 2.34 -11.85 -3.59
N GLY A 37 1.47 -12.79 -3.21
CA GLY A 37 0.68 -13.58 -4.17
C GLY A 37 -0.27 -12.71 -4.97
N VAL A 38 -0.88 -11.71 -4.32
CA VAL A 38 -1.74 -10.73 -5.01
C VAL A 38 -0.94 -9.85 -5.97
N ALA A 39 0.26 -9.40 -5.60
CA ALA A 39 1.11 -8.60 -6.49
C ALA A 39 1.50 -9.37 -7.76
N GLN A 40 1.78 -10.67 -7.66
CA GLN A 40 2.03 -11.52 -8.83
C GLN A 40 0.79 -11.67 -9.72
N LEU A 41 -0.40 -11.78 -9.12
CA LEU A 41 -1.66 -11.79 -9.86
C LEU A 41 -1.88 -10.45 -10.59
N VAL A 42 -1.56 -9.33 -9.94
CA VAL A 42 -1.63 -8.00 -10.57
C VAL A 42 -0.74 -7.91 -11.80
N VAL A 43 0.45 -8.53 -11.81
CA VAL A 43 1.29 -8.60 -13.03
C VAL A 43 0.56 -9.30 -14.17
N LYS A 44 -0.08 -10.45 -13.90
CA LYS A 44 -0.85 -11.17 -14.93
C LYS A 44 -2.00 -10.30 -15.46
N ARG A 45 -2.78 -9.67 -14.56
CA ARG A 45 -3.88 -8.77 -14.93
C ARG A 45 -3.40 -7.57 -15.76
N LEU A 46 -2.22 -7.04 -15.48
CA LEU A 46 -1.61 -5.96 -16.27
C LEU A 46 -1.17 -6.45 -17.65
N GLN A 47 -0.61 -7.66 -17.76
CA GLN A 47 -0.24 -8.28 -19.03
C GLN A 47 -1.48 -8.54 -19.89
N ASP A 48 -2.57 -9.02 -19.30
CA ASP A 48 -3.84 -9.26 -20.02
C ASP A 48 -4.48 -7.95 -20.49
N ALA A 49 -4.44 -6.90 -19.66
CA ALA A 49 -5.02 -5.60 -19.98
C ALA A 49 -4.17 -4.79 -20.97
N TYR A 50 -2.86 -5.02 -21.00
CA TYR A 50 -1.90 -4.31 -21.85
C TYR A 50 -0.91 -5.30 -22.49
N PRO A 51 -1.36 -6.18 -23.40
CA PRO A 51 -0.54 -7.24 -24.00
C PRO A 51 0.68 -6.72 -24.79
N GLN A 52 0.67 -5.45 -25.18
CA GLN A 52 1.75 -4.77 -25.86
C GLN A 52 2.85 -4.24 -24.94
N LEU A 53 2.63 -4.23 -23.62
CA LEU A 53 3.59 -3.78 -22.63
C LEU A 53 4.25 -4.97 -21.93
N SER A 54 5.53 -4.82 -21.60
CA SER A 54 6.27 -5.83 -20.84
C SER A 54 6.29 -5.48 -19.35
N PHE A 55 5.77 -6.38 -18.51
CA PHE A 55 5.76 -6.24 -17.06
C PHE A 55 6.66 -7.28 -16.39
N ARG A 56 7.24 -6.92 -15.24
CA ARG A 56 7.93 -7.87 -14.35
C ARG A 56 7.63 -7.60 -12.88
N HIS A 57 7.74 -8.65 -12.06
CA HIS A 57 7.74 -8.56 -10.60
C HIS A 57 9.18 -8.73 -10.08
N ARG A 58 9.56 -7.93 -9.09
CA ARG A 58 10.79 -8.14 -8.32
C ARG A 58 10.47 -8.15 -6.84
N LYS A 59 11.25 -8.94 -6.08
CA LYS A 59 11.07 -9.07 -4.62
C LYS A 59 11.87 -8.05 -3.82
N SER A 60 13.04 -7.63 -4.32
CA SER A 60 13.94 -6.75 -3.60
C SER A 60 14.58 -5.69 -4.51
N ILE A 61 15.06 -4.64 -3.86
CA ILE A 61 15.83 -3.55 -4.45
C ILE A 61 17.12 -3.41 -3.66
N ARG A 62 18.26 -3.41 -4.36
CA ARG A 62 19.56 -3.18 -3.72
C ARG A 62 19.73 -1.71 -3.38
N LYS A 63 20.39 -1.42 -2.25
CA LYS A 63 20.73 -0.05 -1.86
C LYS A 63 21.60 0.65 -2.91
N GLU A 64 22.46 -0.11 -3.59
CA GLU A 64 23.27 0.38 -4.70
C GLU A 64 22.43 0.93 -5.86
N GLU A 65 21.30 0.31 -6.18
CA GLU A 65 20.37 0.76 -7.24
C GLU A 65 19.73 2.10 -6.87
N ILE A 66 19.30 2.25 -5.61
CA ILE A 66 18.75 3.50 -5.07
C ILE A 66 19.81 4.61 -5.15
N ASN A 67 21.03 4.31 -4.69
CA ASN A 67 22.14 5.25 -4.73
C ASN A 67 22.50 5.66 -6.18
N ALA A 68 22.46 4.72 -7.13
CA ALA A 68 22.69 5.02 -8.54
C ALA A 68 21.57 5.87 -9.15
N ALA A 69 20.31 5.70 -8.73
CA ALA A 69 19.21 6.57 -9.13
C ALA A 69 19.39 8.00 -8.60
N LEU A 70 19.76 8.13 -7.33
CA LEU A 70 20.04 9.42 -6.70
C LEU A 70 21.20 10.17 -7.39
N ARG A 71 22.31 9.49 -7.69
CA ARG A 71 23.46 10.10 -8.39
C ARG A 71 23.15 10.61 -9.80
N ARG A 72 22.14 10.04 -10.46
CA ARG A 72 21.67 10.52 -11.78
C ARG A 72 20.92 11.86 -11.68
N ILE A 73 20.41 12.18 -10.49
CA ILE A 73 19.70 13.44 -10.22
C ILE A 73 20.71 14.50 -9.77
N ASP A 74 21.58 14.15 -8.83
CA ASP A 74 22.60 15.05 -8.31
C ASP A 74 23.86 14.26 -7.88
N PRO A 75 25.08 14.65 -8.31
CA PRO A 75 26.32 13.94 -7.98
C PRO A 75 26.65 13.83 -6.49
N GLU A 76 26.09 14.67 -5.62
CA GLU A 76 26.31 14.65 -4.17
C GLU A 76 25.39 13.66 -3.44
N LEU A 77 24.34 13.14 -4.11
CA LEU A 77 23.40 12.21 -3.50
C LEU A 77 23.84 10.75 -3.65
N GLY A 78 23.35 9.86 -2.78
CA GLY A 78 23.59 8.41 -2.89
C GLY A 78 25.06 7.98 -2.69
N GLN A 79 25.85 8.72 -1.91
CA GLN A 79 27.30 8.48 -1.77
C GLN A 79 27.67 7.37 -0.79
N THR A 80 26.76 7.02 0.13
CA THR A 80 27.08 6.11 1.25
C THR A 80 26.55 4.70 1.02
N LEU A 81 27.41 3.69 1.20
CA LEU A 81 27.04 2.28 1.24
C LEU A 81 28.00 1.52 2.18
N PHE A 82 27.59 1.28 3.42
CA PHE A 82 28.42 0.58 4.42
C PHE A 82 28.37 -0.94 4.29
N VAL A 83 27.23 -1.48 3.84
CA VAL A 83 27.00 -2.91 3.64
C VAL A 83 26.71 -3.13 2.16
N LEU A 84 27.64 -3.76 1.45
CA LEU A 84 27.61 -3.86 -0.02
C LEU A 84 26.39 -4.59 -0.58
N ASN A 85 25.88 -5.58 0.14
CA ASN A 85 24.70 -6.36 -0.24
C ASN A 85 23.40 -5.87 0.43
N ALA A 86 23.38 -4.64 1.00
CA ALA A 86 22.19 -4.09 1.60
C ALA A 86 21.05 -3.99 0.57
N GLU A 87 19.85 -4.42 0.98
CA GLU A 87 18.65 -4.37 0.16
C GLU A 87 17.41 -4.06 1.01
N ILE A 88 16.36 -3.60 0.34
CA ILE A 88 15.01 -3.53 0.89
C ILE A 88 14.12 -4.58 0.23
N ILE A 89 13.23 -5.17 1.02
CA ILE A 89 12.32 -6.24 0.60
C ILE A 89 10.90 -5.82 1.04
N PRO A 90 10.14 -5.09 0.20
CA PRO A 90 8.73 -4.85 0.44
C PRO A 90 7.96 -6.18 0.42
N ASP A 91 7.02 -6.39 1.34
CA ASP A 91 6.32 -7.67 1.48
C ASP A 91 5.61 -8.10 0.18
N GLY A 92 5.01 -7.15 -0.56
CA GLY A 92 4.39 -7.38 -1.87
C GLY A 92 5.36 -7.32 -3.05
N GLY A 93 6.62 -6.95 -2.82
CA GLY A 93 7.59 -6.65 -3.85
C GLY A 93 7.22 -5.39 -4.66
N LEU A 94 7.73 -5.34 -5.89
CA LEU A 94 7.52 -4.26 -6.85
C LEU A 94 7.13 -4.81 -8.21
N VAL A 95 6.28 -4.07 -8.91
CA VAL A 95 5.92 -4.31 -10.30
C VAL A 95 6.48 -3.19 -11.15
N GLU A 96 7.10 -3.54 -12.27
CA GLU A 96 7.68 -2.59 -13.21
C GLU A 96 7.13 -2.84 -14.62
N VAL A 97 7.09 -1.78 -15.42
CA VAL A 97 6.82 -1.80 -16.85
C VAL A 97 8.07 -1.36 -17.61
N LYS A 98 8.33 -1.95 -18.78
CA LYS A 98 9.42 -1.51 -19.65
C LYS A 98 8.95 -0.33 -20.53
N ASP A 99 9.67 0.78 -20.49
CA ASP A 99 9.37 1.97 -21.30
C ASP A 99 9.93 1.85 -22.73
N ASP A 100 9.57 2.81 -23.58
CA ASP A 100 9.97 2.85 -25.00
C ASP A 100 11.48 2.98 -25.20
N ARG A 101 12.22 3.41 -24.19
CA ARG A 101 13.69 3.50 -24.18
C ARG A 101 14.34 2.24 -23.61
N GLY A 102 13.52 1.25 -23.21
CA GLY A 102 13.96 -0.01 -22.65
C GLY A 102 14.25 0.03 -21.15
N ASN A 103 13.97 1.14 -20.45
CA ASN A 103 14.16 1.24 -19.01
C ASN A 103 12.97 0.63 -18.27
N TRP A 104 13.24 0.02 -17.12
CA TRP A 104 12.18 -0.45 -16.24
C TRP A 104 11.70 0.69 -15.33
N ARG A 105 10.39 0.90 -15.30
CA ARG A 105 9.71 1.97 -14.54
C ARG A 105 8.77 1.32 -13.54
N ILE A 106 8.89 1.71 -12.27
CA ILE A 106 8.07 1.13 -11.19
C ILE A 106 6.62 1.61 -11.36
N VAL A 107 5.68 0.68 -11.38
CA VAL A 107 4.23 0.98 -11.46
C VAL A 107 3.47 0.62 -10.20
N LEU A 108 4.05 -0.19 -9.31
CA LEU A 108 3.49 -0.55 -8.01
C LEU A 108 4.58 -1.00 -7.05
N VAL A 109 4.51 -0.57 -5.80
CA VAL A 109 5.21 -1.17 -4.66
C VAL A 109 4.18 -1.42 -3.57
N ALA A 110 4.13 -2.64 -3.04
CA ALA A 110 3.13 -2.99 -2.04
C ALA A 110 3.75 -3.54 -0.75
N GLU A 111 3.20 -3.11 0.37
CA GLU A 111 3.58 -3.60 1.70
C GLU A 111 2.32 -3.83 2.54
N ALA A 112 2.33 -4.85 3.39
CA ALA A 112 1.22 -5.14 4.29
C ALA A 112 1.73 -5.21 5.73
N LYS A 113 1.07 -4.52 6.66
CA LYS A 113 1.42 -4.51 8.08
C LYS A 113 0.22 -4.85 8.93
N HIS A 114 0.40 -5.82 9.81
CA HIS A 114 -0.57 -6.19 10.82
C HIS A 114 -0.09 -5.70 12.19
N GLN A 115 -0.92 -4.92 12.89
CA GLN A 115 -0.61 -4.49 14.25
C GLN A 115 -1.86 -4.49 15.15
N GLY A 116 -1.69 -5.09 16.33
CA GLY A 116 -2.75 -5.26 17.31
C GLY A 116 -3.51 -6.58 17.09
N LYS A 117 -3.61 -7.37 18.17
CA LYS A 117 -4.28 -8.69 18.18
C LYS A 117 -5.47 -8.71 19.14
N ASP A 118 -5.97 -7.54 19.53
CA ASP A 118 -6.97 -7.42 20.60
C ASP A 118 -8.28 -8.10 20.17
N ILE A 119 -8.67 -7.95 18.91
CA ILE A 119 -9.88 -8.59 18.34
C ILE A 119 -9.78 -10.11 18.46
N GLU A 120 -8.65 -10.71 18.05
CA GLU A 120 -8.42 -12.15 18.13
C GLU A 120 -8.35 -12.64 19.59
N ASN A 121 -7.70 -11.87 20.47
CA ASN A 121 -7.60 -12.22 21.89
C ASN A 121 -8.95 -12.21 22.59
N ILE A 122 -9.76 -11.18 22.35
CA ILE A 122 -11.11 -11.04 22.91
C ILE A 122 -12.01 -12.19 22.42
N ARG A 123 -12.02 -12.46 21.11
CA ARG A 123 -12.79 -13.59 20.54
C ARG A 123 -12.37 -14.94 21.11
N ALA A 124 -11.09 -15.11 21.43
CA ALA A 124 -10.56 -16.32 22.06
C ALA A 124 -10.72 -16.35 23.59
N GLY A 125 -11.31 -15.31 24.21
CA GLY A 125 -11.43 -15.20 25.67
C GLY A 125 -10.11 -15.00 26.40
N ARG A 126 -9.02 -14.64 25.70
CA ARG A 126 -7.69 -14.47 26.28
C ARG A 126 -7.54 -13.10 26.90
N LEU A 127 -7.09 -13.05 28.15
CA LEU A 127 -6.64 -11.83 28.81
C LEU A 127 -5.14 -11.60 28.53
N VAL A 128 -4.76 -10.34 28.48
CA VAL A 128 -3.43 -9.84 28.15
C VAL A 128 -2.84 -9.01 29.28
N GLY A 129 -1.62 -8.52 29.09
CA GLY A 129 -0.85 -7.82 30.12
C GLY A 129 0.02 -8.77 30.96
N LYS A 130 0.94 -8.20 31.76
CA LYS A 130 1.90 -8.99 32.57
C LYS A 130 1.20 -9.93 33.55
N LYS A 131 0.06 -9.50 34.10
CA LYS A 131 -0.76 -10.26 35.05
C LYS A 131 -1.92 -11.01 34.39
N LYS A 132 -2.08 -10.92 33.05
CA LYS A 132 -3.18 -11.53 32.29
C LYS A 132 -4.56 -11.16 32.83
N ASP A 133 -4.76 -9.88 33.09
CA ASP A 133 -5.93 -9.29 33.75
C ASP A 133 -6.61 -8.19 32.91
N HIS A 134 -6.10 -7.89 31.72
CA HIS A 134 -6.65 -6.88 30.82
C HIS A 134 -7.27 -7.51 29.56
N ASP A 135 -8.30 -6.88 29.00
CA ASP A 135 -8.83 -7.26 27.68
C ASP A 135 -8.00 -6.70 26.51
N LEU A 136 -7.37 -5.56 26.73
CA LEU A 136 -6.68 -4.79 25.71
C LEU A 136 -5.19 -4.68 26.02
N MET A 137 -4.37 -4.80 24.98
CA MET A 137 -2.93 -4.57 25.04
C MET A 137 -2.64 -3.11 24.68
N LYS A 138 -1.76 -2.45 25.45
CA LYS A 138 -1.22 -1.16 25.05
C LYS A 138 -0.45 -1.31 23.73
N ALA A 139 -0.87 -0.60 22.70
CA ALA A 139 -0.27 -0.74 21.38
C ALA A 139 1.21 -0.30 21.37
N GLY A 140 2.05 -1.08 20.69
CA GLY A 140 3.46 -0.77 20.45
C GLY A 140 3.64 0.29 19.36
N ASN A 141 4.88 0.44 18.88
CA ASN A 141 5.27 1.40 17.83
C ASN A 141 5.98 0.76 16.63
N ALA A 142 5.95 -0.57 16.50
CA ALA A 142 6.68 -1.28 15.45
C ALA A 142 6.27 -0.90 14.01
N ILE A 143 5.05 -0.38 13.83
CA ILE A 143 4.51 0.15 12.57
C ILE A 143 5.30 1.35 12.02
N GLU A 144 6.03 2.09 12.87
CA GLU A 144 6.88 3.22 12.46
C GLU A 144 8.01 2.79 11.51
N ARG A 145 8.38 1.50 11.49
CA ARG A 145 9.39 0.99 10.56
C ARG A 145 8.98 1.07 9.09
N SER A 146 7.68 1.23 8.79
CA SER A 146 7.19 1.42 7.43
C SER A 146 7.80 2.63 6.72
N TYR A 147 8.13 3.71 7.46
CA TYR A 147 8.75 4.90 6.86
C TYR A 147 10.07 4.62 6.17
N LYS A 148 10.85 3.65 6.68
CA LYS A 148 12.15 3.33 6.10
C LYS A 148 11.99 2.85 4.66
N ASN A 149 11.07 1.91 4.39
CA ASN A 149 10.84 1.43 3.02
C ASN A 149 10.21 2.51 2.14
N ILE A 150 9.27 3.31 2.68
CA ILE A 150 8.65 4.43 1.96
C ILE A 150 9.70 5.43 1.50
N ALA A 151 10.61 5.87 2.38
CA ALA A 151 11.66 6.81 2.06
C ALA A 151 12.67 6.26 1.03
N GLU A 152 13.00 4.97 1.12
CA GLU A 152 13.91 4.31 0.17
C GLU A 152 13.31 4.26 -1.25
N ILE A 153 12.02 3.96 -1.39
CA ILE A 153 11.34 3.99 -2.69
C ILE A 153 11.16 5.44 -3.18
N ALA A 154 10.86 6.38 -2.28
CA ALA A 154 10.74 7.79 -2.64
C ALA A 154 12.04 8.31 -3.26
N ASN A 155 13.18 7.98 -2.65
CA ASN A 155 14.52 8.29 -3.18
C ASN A 155 14.78 7.61 -4.53
N LEU A 156 14.45 6.33 -4.67
CA LEU A 156 14.61 5.60 -5.94
C LEU A 156 13.80 6.23 -7.08
N MET A 157 12.61 6.75 -6.75
CA MET A 157 11.66 7.34 -7.69
C MET A 157 11.67 8.87 -7.66
N LEU A 158 12.74 9.51 -7.17
CA LEU A 158 12.79 10.96 -7.00
C LEU A 158 12.69 11.72 -8.34
N SER A 159 13.07 11.10 -9.46
CA SER A 159 12.90 11.66 -10.81
C SER A 159 11.53 11.36 -11.45
N GLU A 160 10.64 10.65 -10.76
CA GLU A 160 9.32 10.25 -11.24
C GLU A 160 8.23 11.26 -10.82
N SER A 161 7.17 11.38 -11.62
CA SER A 161 6.00 12.21 -11.31
C SER A 161 4.84 11.42 -10.67
N HIS A 162 5.09 10.16 -10.31
CA HIS A 162 4.19 9.30 -9.56
C HIS A 162 4.94 8.55 -8.46
N PHE A 163 4.23 8.17 -7.41
CA PHE A 163 4.72 7.42 -6.27
C PHE A 163 3.73 6.30 -5.89
N PRO A 164 3.80 5.15 -6.57
CA PRO A 164 2.82 4.07 -6.47
C PRO A 164 3.09 3.15 -5.28
N TYR A 165 3.37 3.72 -4.12
CA TYR A 165 3.58 2.98 -2.88
C TYR A 165 2.24 2.78 -2.17
N VAL A 166 1.84 1.52 -1.97
CA VAL A 166 0.64 1.16 -1.21
C VAL A 166 1.00 0.43 0.07
N LEU A 167 0.44 0.90 1.18
CA LEU A 167 0.57 0.29 2.50
C LEU A 167 -0.81 -0.20 2.97
N PHE A 168 -0.97 -1.52 3.05
CA PHE A 168 -2.16 -2.16 3.59
C PHE A 168 -2.01 -2.39 5.09
N LEU A 169 -2.98 -1.93 5.87
CA LEU A 169 -3.00 -2.02 7.32
C LEU A 169 -4.14 -2.92 7.80
N GLU A 170 -3.84 -3.74 8.81
CA GLU A 170 -4.79 -4.62 9.50
C GLU A 170 -4.58 -4.65 11.01
N GLY A 171 -5.63 -4.99 11.74
CA GLY A 171 -5.59 -5.25 13.18
C GLY A 171 -6.22 -4.17 14.04
N SER A 172 -6.28 -4.43 15.35
CA SER A 172 -6.97 -3.59 16.33
C SER A 172 -6.32 -2.21 16.55
N ASN A 173 -5.10 -1.98 16.07
CA ASN A 173 -4.40 -0.70 16.27
C ASN A 173 -4.59 0.29 15.11
N VAL A 174 -5.37 -0.06 14.08
CA VAL A 174 -5.56 0.77 12.87
C VAL A 174 -7.05 0.96 12.54
N LEU A 175 -7.90 0.93 13.57
CA LEU A 175 -9.34 1.11 13.46
C LEU A 175 -9.70 2.52 12.96
N THR A 176 -10.78 2.61 12.18
CA THR A 176 -11.39 3.90 11.80
C THR A 176 -12.84 4.02 12.24
N GLU A 177 -13.39 2.97 12.85
CA GLU A 177 -14.70 2.95 13.47
C GLU A 177 -14.67 2.18 14.80
N THR A 178 -15.51 2.60 15.74
CA THR A 178 -15.66 1.91 17.03
C THR A 178 -16.38 0.58 16.79
N ILE A 179 -15.82 -0.51 17.31
CA ILE A 179 -16.39 -1.85 17.18
C ILE A 179 -16.68 -2.45 18.55
N SER A 180 -17.63 -3.38 18.60
CA SER A 180 -17.87 -4.25 19.76
C SER A 180 -17.51 -5.68 19.41
N VAL A 181 -16.71 -6.32 20.26
CA VAL A 181 -16.28 -7.71 20.07
C VAL A 181 -16.79 -8.55 21.24
N SER A 182 -17.55 -9.60 20.92
CA SER A 182 -18.05 -10.55 21.91
C SER A 182 -16.93 -11.48 22.38
N ARG A 183 -16.85 -11.67 23.68
CA ARG A 183 -16.08 -12.75 24.31
C ARG A 183 -16.89 -14.06 24.36
N PRO A 184 -16.23 -15.20 24.56
CA PRO A 184 -16.92 -16.49 24.79
C PRO A 184 -17.81 -16.52 26.02
N ASP A 185 -17.52 -15.68 27.03
CA ASP A 185 -18.31 -15.52 28.26
C ASP A 185 -19.56 -14.63 28.08
N GLY A 186 -19.84 -14.17 26.85
CA GLY A 186 -20.97 -13.31 26.51
C GLY A 186 -20.74 -11.81 26.73
N ARG A 187 -19.63 -11.42 27.39
CA ARG A 187 -19.31 -10.01 27.61
C ARG A 187 -18.92 -9.31 26.31
N GLN A 188 -19.46 -8.11 26.11
CA GLN A 188 -19.10 -7.24 24.99
C GLN A 188 -17.93 -6.34 25.38
N VAL A 189 -16.86 -6.33 24.57
CA VAL A 189 -15.72 -5.42 24.74
C VAL A 189 -15.77 -4.38 23.62
N THR A 190 -15.90 -3.11 23.99
CA THR A 190 -15.90 -1.99 23.05
C THR A 190 -14.48 -1.52 22.78
N LEU A 191 -14.09 -1.44 21.51
CA LEU A 191 -12.81 -0.88 21.07
C LEU A 191 -13.08 0.46 20.40
N GLU A 192 -12.74 1.54 21.10
CA GLU A 192 -12.87 2.90 20.59
C GLU A 192 -11.74 3.23 19.62
N TYR A 193 -12.08 3.53 18.38
CA TYR A 193 -11.06 3.79 17.35
C TYR A 193 -10.19 5.01 17.66
N HIS A 194 -10.70 6.01 18.37
CA HIS A 194 -9.96 7.23 18.72
C HIS A 194 -9.17 7.11 20.03
N SER A 195 -9.11 5.91 20.63
CA SER A 195 -8.33 5.69 21.85
C SER A 195 -6.83 5.66 21.53
N GLY A 196 -6.07 6.59 22.11
CA GLY A 196 -4.60 6.61 22.02
C GLY A 196 -3.92 5.38 22.67
N MET A 197 -4.66 4.58 23.45
CA MET A 197 -4.17 3.29 23.96
C MET A 197 -3.99 2.28 22.82
N LEU A 198 -4.89 2.30 21.83
CA LEU A 198 -4.99 1.34 20.74
C LEU A 198 -4.47 1.90 19.41
N ASN A 199 -4.97 3.07 18.99
CA ASN A 199 -4.80 3.53 17.62
C ASN A 199 -3.37 4.02 17.32
N ARG A 200 -2.84 3.63 16.17
CA ARG A 200 -1.49 3.98 15.68
C ARG A 200 -1.51 4.51 14.24
N LEU A 201 -2.67 4.83 13.67
CA LEU A 201 -2.78 5.44 12.34
C LEU A 201 -2.00 6.76 12.24
N ASP A 202 -2.07 7.61 13.27
CA ASP A 202 -1.32 8.87 13.30
C ASP A 202 0.20 8.68 13.32
N ARG A 203 0.68 7.47 13.60
CA ARG A 203 2.11 7.16 13.42
C ARG A 203 2.48 7.14 11.95
N LEU A 204 1.54 6.92 11.03
CA LEU A 204 1.78 6.75 9.59
C LEU A 204 1.34 7.94 8.72
N THR A 205 0.54 8.87 9.24
CA THR A 205 -0.03 9.99 8.46
C THR A 205 1.02 10.96 7.93
N ALA A 206 2.24 10.99 8.48
CA ALA A 206 3.31 11.79 7.89
C ALA A 206 3.79 11.23 6.54
N ALA A 207 3.60 9.94 6.27
CA ALA A 207 3.98 9.31 5.00
C ALA A 207 3.10 9.75 3.82
N ASN A 208 1.95 10.37 4.09
CA ASN A 208 1.07 10.92 3.06
C ASN A 208 0.69 12.39 3.34
N TYR A 209 1.46 13.10 4.17
CA TYR A 209 1.24 14.51 4.51
C TYR A 209 -0.13 14.81 5.13
N GLY A 210 -0.77 13.84 5.78
CA GLY A 210 -2.13 13.98 6.33
C GLY A 210 -3.22 14.04 5.26
N MET A 211 -2.91 13.66 4.02
CA MET A 211 -3.93 13.47 2.98
C MET A 211 -4.86 12.30 3.34
N PRO A 212 -6.06 12.21 2.74
CA PRO A 212 -7.02 11.15 3.08
C PRO A 212 -6.43 9.74 2.92
N ILE A 213 -6.65 8.90 3.92
CA ILE A 213 -6.41 7.45 3.83
C ILE A 213 -7.46 6.78 2.92
N ASN A 214 -7.27 5.51 2.59
CA ASN A 214 -8.11 4.74 1.68
C ASN A 214 -8.32 5.44 0.33
N THR A 215 -7.26 6.11 -0.14
CA THR A 215 -7.26 6.93 -1.34
C THR A 215 -6.01 6.64 -2.13
N ASN A 216 -6.16 6.57 -3.46
CA ASN A 216 -5.05 6.46 -4.39
C ASN A 216 -4.37 7.84 -4.51
N LEU A 217 -3.15 7.91 -3.97
CA LEU A 217 -2.31 9.11 -3.94
C LEU A 217 -1.09 8.96 -4.88
N CYS A 218 -1.19 8.09 -5.88
CA CYS A 218 -0.10 7.72 -6.77
C CYS A 218 0.44 8.91 -7.59
N GLU A 219 -0.40 9.83 -8.04
CA GLU A 219 0.07 11.00 -8.81
C GLU A 219 0.67 12.06 -7.86
N ASN A 220 1.93 12.43 -8.08
CA ASN A 220 2.65 13.33 -7.17
C ASN A 220 2.00 14.72 -7.16
N LYS A 221 1.91 15.33 -5.97
CA LYS A 221 1.38 16.68 -5.81
C LYS A 221 2.51 17.69 -5.83
N PHE A 222 2.36 18.76 -6.60
CA PHE A 222 3.27 19.91 -6.55
C PHE A 222 2.64 21.00 -5.70
N VAL A 223 3.40 21.53 -4.74
CA VAL A 223 2.98 22.65 -3.89
C VAL A 223 3.97 23.79 -4.01
N THR A 224 3.48 25.02 -3.81
CA THR A 224 4.29 26.24 -3.89
C THR A 224 4.34 26.94 -2.55
N HIS A 225 5.52 27.42 -2.17
CA HIS A 225 5.69 28.30 -1.01
C HIS A 225 6.75 29.35 -1.30
N GLY A 226 6.34 30.61 -1.41
CA GLY A 226 7.21 31.68 -1.92
C GLY A 226 7.59 31.41 -3.37
N ASP A 227 8.89 31.39 -3.64
CA ASP A 227 9.51 31.08 -4.94
C ASP A 227 9.78 29.57 -5.17
N LYS A 228 9.50 28.73 -4.16
CA LYS A 228 9.80 27.30 -4.21
C LYS A 228 8.63 26.50 -4.75
N THR A 229 8.93 25.58 -5.68
CA THR A 229 8.03 24.49 -6.08
C THR A 229 8.56 23.18 -5.53
N ILE A 230 7.72 22.45 -4.79
CA ILE A 230 8.11 21.23 -4.08
C ILE A 230 7.21 20.10 -4.56
N MET A 231 7.81 19.00 -5.00
CA MET A 231 7.11 17.76 -5.32
C MET A 231 6.90 16.92 -4.05
N LEU A 232 5.68 16.47 -3.83
CA LEU A 232 5.28 15.62 -2.70
C LEU A 232 5.02 14.20 -3.19
N GLN A 233 5.69 13.23 -2.57
CA GLN A 233 5.52 11.80 -2.82
C GLN A 233 4.72 11.18 -1.68
N ALA A 234 3.40 11.06 -1.86
CA ALA A 234 2.48 10.63 -0.81
C ALA A 234 2.18 9.12 -0.91
N ALA A 235 2.50 8.35 0.12
CA ALA A 235 2.15 6.93 0.15
C ALA A 235 0.63 6.76 0.21
N SER A 236 0.09 5.80 -0.54
CA SER A 236 -1.33 5.44 -0.47
C SER A 236 -1.56 4.47 0.69
N ILE A 237 -2.12 4.97 1.79
CA ILE A 237 -2.34 4.20 3.03
C ILE A 237 -3.78 3.69 3.06
N TYR A 238 -3.94 2.36 3.11
CA TYR A 238 -5.24 1.69 3.17
C TYR A 238 -5.38 0.90 4.48
N THR A 239 -6.54 0.99 5.12
CA THR A 239 -6.88 0.22 6.33
C THR A 239 -8.27 -0.37 6.26
N GLN A 240 -8.44 -1.56 6.84
CA GLN A 240 -9.77 -2.12 7.11
C GLN A 240 -10.34 -1.48 8.37
N GLY A 241 -11.39 -0.67 8.22
CA GLY A 241 -11.88 0.18 9.31
C GLY A 241 -12.26 -0.55 10.60
N ALA A 242 -12.85 -1.74 10.46
CA ALA A 242 -13.21 -2.63 11.58
C ALA A 242 -12.03 -3.50 12.09
N GLY A 243 -10.80 -3.28 11.61
CA GLY A 243 -9.61 -4.04 12.00
C GLY A 243 -9.58 -5.47 11.47
N GLY A 244 -10.47 -5.81 10.53
CA GLY A 244 -10.54 -7.11 9.87
C GLY A 244 -9.36 -7.36 8.92
N ARG A 245 -9.29 -8.59 8.41
CA ARG A 245 -8.34 -8.96 7.35
C ARG A 245 -8.79 -8.44 6.00
N TRP A 246 -7.84 -8.07 5.15
CA TRP A 246 -8.11 -7.77 3.75
C TRP A 246 -8.49 -9.04 2.99
N SER A 247 -9.43 -8.90 2.06
CA SER A 247 -9.64 -9.92 1.02
C SER A 247 -8.57 -9.77 -0.07
N ALA A 248 -8.20 -10.89 -0.69
CA ALA A 248 -7.29 -10.89 -1.84
C ALA A 248 -7.83 -10.00 -2.98
N ASP A 249 -9.13 -10.06 -3.25
CA ASP A 249 -9.80 -9.25 -4.26
C ASP A 249 -9.69 -7.75 -3.93
N GLY A 250 -9.92 -7.37 -2.67
CA GLY A 250 -9.79 -5.98 -2.23
C GLY A 250 -8.37 -5.43 -2.37
N ILE A 251 -7.36 -6.24 -2.01
CA ILE A 251 -5.95 -5.88 -2.24
C ILE A 251 -5.68 -5.73 -3.74
N SER A 252 -6.16 -6.67 -4.56
CA SER A 252 -5.93 -6.70 -6.00
C SER A 252 -6.52 -5.48 -6.69
N GLU A 253 -7.74 -5.07 -6.35
CA GLU A 253 -8.38 -3.90 -6.94
C GLU A 253 -7.63 -2.60 -6.62
N VAL A 254 -7.24 -2.40 -5.36
CA VAL A 254 -6.43 -1.22 -4.98
C VAL A 254 -5.10 -1.19 -5.72
N MET A 255 -4.39 -2.33 -5.76
CA MET A 255 -3.12 -2.44 -6.48
C MET A 255 -3.28 -2.16 -7.99
N MET A 256 -4.35 -2.68 -8.61
CA MET A 256 -4.65 -2.42 -10.02
C MET A 256 -4.98 -0.95 -10.28
N GLU A 257 -5.73 -0.28 -9.40
CA GLU A 257 -6.05 1.13 -9.53
C GLU A 257 -4.78 2.00 -9.50
N ILE A 258 -3.89 1.73 -8.55
CA ILE A 258 -2.60 2.41 -8.41
C ILE A 258 -1.72 2.15 -9.64
N ALA A 259 -1.60 0.89 -10.08
CA ALA A 259 -0.80 0.53 -11.25
C ALA A 259 -1.31 1.20 -12.54
N LYS A 260 -2.63 1.24 -12.75
CA LYS A 260 -3.25 1.96 -13.88
C LYS A 260 -2.96 3.46 -13.81
N THR A 261 -2.94 4.04 -12.62
CA THR A 261 -2.57 5.45 -12.42
C THR A 261 -1.11 5.70 -12.80
N SER A 262 -0.19 4.84 -12.39
CA SER A 262 1.22 4.90 -12.81
C SER A 262 1.36 4.84 -14.32
N LEU A 263 0.67 3.91 -14.99
CA LEU A 263 0.69 3.79 -16.45
C LEU A 263 0.15 5.05 -17.15
N ARG A 264 -0.87 5.70 -16.57
CA ARG A 264 -1.39 6.97 -17.07
C ARG A 264 -0.35 8.08 -17.00
N VAL A 265 0.35 8.21 -15.87
CA VAL A 265 1.43 9.21 -15.70
C VAL A 265 2.60 8.92 -16.65
N LEU A 266 2.94 7.65 -16.84
CA LEU A 266 4.01 7.19 -17.74
C LEU A 266 3.63 7.16 -19.22
N ARG A 267 2.40 7.54 -19.60
CA ARG A 267 1.86 7.34 -20.96
C ARG A 267 2.77 7.87 -22.07
N ARG A 268 3.43 9.00 -21.85
CA ARG A 268 4.35 9.60 -22.84
C ARG A 268 5.52 8.66 -23.17
N ASP A 269 6.03 7.96 -22.17
CA ASP A 269 7.21 7.10 -22.30
C ASP A 269 6.82 5.66 -22.72
N LEU A 270 5.52 5.39 -22.88
CA LEU A 270 4.96 4.10 -23.32
C LEU A 270 4.25 4.18 -24.69
N PHE A 271 4.19 5.37 -25.29
CA PHE A 271 3.36 5.66 -26.45
C PHE A 271 3.70 4.79 -27.67
N ASN A 272 4.99 4.55 -27.94
CA ASN A 272 5.41 3.79 -29.10
C ASN A 272 5.00 2.32 -28.98
N GLN A 273 5.16 1.71 -27.81
CA GLN A 273 4.68 0.35 -27.57
C GLN A 273 3.15 0.26 -27.64
N LEU A 274 2.45 1.25 -27.08
CA LEU A 274 0.98 1.30 -27.09
C LEU A 274 0.38 1.45 -28.49
N THR A 275 1.05 2.15 -29.42
CA THR A 275 0.52 2.45 -30.76
C THR A 275 1.00 1.52 -31.86
N LYS A 276 2.19 0.92 -31.74
CA LYS A 276 2.72 -0.02 -32.74
C LYS A 276 1.89 -1.31 -32.87
N ALA A 277 1.13 -1.68 -31.85
CA ALA A 277 0.24 -2.84 -31.87
C ALA A 277 -1.15 -2.57 -32.49
N SER A 278 -1.46 -1.31 -32.84
CA SER A 278 -2.74 -0.94 -33.49
C SER A 278 -2.65 -0.86 -35.02
N LYS A 279 -1.56 -1.37 -35.61
CA LYS A 279 -1.38 -1.59 -37.04
C LYS A 279 -1.14 -3.07 -37.30
#